data_AF-A0A251WFN2-F1
#
_entry.id   AF-A0A251WFN2-F1
#
_cell.length_a   1.000
_cell.length_b   1.000
_cell.length_c   1.000
_cell.angle_alpha   90.00
_cell.angle_beta   90.00
_cell.angle_gamma   90.00
#
_symmetry.space_group_name_H-M   'P 1'
#
loop_
_entity.id
_entity.type
_entity.pdbx_description
1 polymer ?
#
loop_
_entity_poly.entity_id
_entity_poly.type
_entity_poly.pdbx_seq_one_letter_code
_entity_poly.pdbx_strand_id
1 'polypeptide(L)'
;MNAPDEEPIQMWQPTISPEHGVYIVLLVSFLTGAAAAQEWNIATSLALVCAFLGFQAEHPIVLQIKQRKSWKPRFVLWGSVYSALAFGIAVYLYRQTPLLLWIDLAAIAALIYDAISVFYRQQKSIVNELVTFAAVCLSAPLAYIATTNHWESSLLGLWLLNTLFFGSTIFMVKLRKPKTDSLVPGIVYHSIAGLIIIGLWYEHWLAWVPAIGFTIGLAKYSLVLWQLDWYKTAPIRQVAVLETVAAFLFLSTIALALLPIHPL
;
A
#
# COMPACT_ATOMS: atom_id res chain seq x y z
N MET A 1 3.76 -1.02 52.84
CA MET A 1 3.57 -1.87 51.64
C MET A 1 2.72 -1.02 50.69
N ASN A 2 3.38 -0.24 49.83
CA ASN A 2 2.69 0.71 48.96
C ASN A 2 2.05 -0.08 47.83
N ALA A 3 0.75 0.11 47.60
CA ALA A 3 0.10 -0.37 46.40
C ALA A 3 0.86 0.22 45.19
N PRO A 4 1.14 -0.57 44.13
CA PRO A 4 1.69 -0.01 42.92
C PRO A 4 0.70 1.02 42.39
N ASP A 5 1.18 2.25 42.17
CA ASP A 5 0.41 3.30 41.52
C ASP A 5 -0.13 2.73 40.20
N GLU A 6 -1.45 2.52 40.12
CA GLU A 6 -2.11 2.12 38.89
C GLU A 6 -1.95 3.27 37.90
N GLU A 7 -0.96 3.15 37.01
CA GLU A 7 -0.84 4.06 35.87
C GLU A 7 -2.21 4.14 35.17
N PRO A 8 -2.79 5.35 35.04
CA PRO A 8 -4.11 5.50 34.46
C PRO A 8 -4.09 4.90 33.06
N ILE A 9 -4.97 3.93 32.81
CA ILE A 9 -5.10 3.25 31.52
C ILE A 9 -5.29 4.34 30.46
N GLN A 10 -4.26 4.58 29.64
CA GLN A 10 -4.28 5.56 28.54
C GLN A 10 -5.15 5.06 27.37
N MET A 11 -6.44 4.83 27.66
CA MET A 11 -7.45 4.36 26.70
C MET A 11 -7.70 5.40 25.59
N TRP A 12 -7.54 6.69 25.94
CA TRP A 12 -7.83 7.84 25.08
C TRP A 12 -6.76 8.16 24.04
N GLN A 13 -5.58 7.53 24.10
CA GLN A 13 -4.56 7.78 23.10
C GLN A 13 -4.82 6.95 21.84
N PRO A 14 -5.00 7.58 20.67
CA PRO A 14 -5.18 6.89 19.40
C PRO A 14 -4.06 5.88 19.14
N THR A 15 -4.41 4.72 18.60
CA THR A 15 -3.44 3.69 18.19
C THR A 15 -3.18 3.83 16.69
N ILE A 16 -2.24 4.71 16.34
CA ILE A 16 -1.89 5.03 14.95
C ILE A 16 -0.73 4.14 14.49
N SER A 17 -0.77 3.68 13.24
CA SER A 17 0.33 2.92 12.65
C SER A 17 1.62 3.76 12.57
N PRO A 18 2.77 3.26 13.05
CA PRO A 18 4.05 3.97 12.94
C PRO A 18 4.71 3.80 11.56
N GLU A 19 4.08 3.08 10.62
CA GLU A 19 4.71 2.66 9.37
C GLU A 19 4.73 3.75 8.29
N HIS A 20 5.66 4.69 8.41
CA HIS A 20 5.79 5.82 7.48
C HIS A 20 5.91 5.42 6.00
N GLY A 21 6.58 4.30 5.70
CA GLY A 21 6.72 3.82 4.32
C GLY A 21 5.39 3.46 3.68
N VAL A 22 4.44 2.89 4.44
CA VAL A 22 3.14 2.48 3.90
C VAL A 22 2.24 3.69 3.63
N TYR A 23 2.40 4.79 4.36
CA TYR A 23 1.72 6.05 4.03
C TYR A 23 2.13 6.58 2.65
N ILE A 24 3.41 6.44 2.28
CA ILE A 24 3.88 6.83 0.95
C ILE A 24 3.23 5.93 -0.11
N VAL A 25 3.17 4.61 0.13
CA VAL A 25 2.53 3.65 -0.78
C VAL A 25 1.05 4.00 -0.98
N LEU A 26 0.32 4.21 0.11
CA LEU A 26 -1.09 4.58 0.10
C LEU A 26 -1.32 5.85 -0.70
N LEU A 27 -0.58 6.92 -0.37
CA LEU A 27 -0.73 8.24 -0.98
C LEU A 27 -0.36 8.21 -2.46
N VAL A 28 0.80 7.65 -2.81
CA VAL A 28 1.24 7.57 -4.21
C VAL A 28 0.27 6.73 -5.02
N SER A 29 -0.12 5.54 -4.54
CA SER A 29 -1.07 4.69 -5.25
C SER A 29 -2.41 5.42 -5.44
N PHE A 30 -2.92 6.07 -4.40
CA PHE A 30 -4.16 6.85 -4.48
C PHE A 30 -4.05 7.98 -5.50
N LEU A 31 -2.95 8.74 -5.48
CA LEU A 31 -2.73 9.85 -6.40
C LEU A 31 -2.54 9.39 -7.84
N THR A 32 -1.97 8.20 -8.09
CA THR A 32 -1.94 7.65 -9.46
C THR A 32 -3.35 7.34 -9.97
N GLY A 33 -4.23 6.80 -9.13
CA GLY A 33 -5.63 6.57 -9.48
C GLY A 33 -6.43 7.86 -9.66
N ALA A 34 -6.20 8.86 -8.81
CA ALA A 34 -6.80 10.18 -8.97
C ALA A 34 -6.32 10.90 -10.24
N ALA A 35 -5.03 10.77 -10.59
CA ALA A 35 -4.49 11.29 -11.85
C ALA A 35 -5.14 10.60 -13.06
N ALA A 36 -5.37 9.28 -12.98
CA ALA A 36 -6.09 8.53 -14.01
C ALA A 36 -7.55 9.00 -14.17
N ALA A 37 -8.18 9.44 -13.09
CA ALA A 37 -9.55 9.96 -13.13
C ALA A 37 -9.66 11.36 -13.77
N GLN A 38 -8.54 12.09 -13.87
CA GLN A 38 -8.44 13.46 -14.42
C GLN A 38 -9.32 14.51 -13.72
N GLU A 39 -9.97 14.16 -12.62
CA GLU A 39 -10.86 15.01 -11.84
C GLU A 39 -10.63 14.78 -10.34
N TRP A 40 -11.02 15.77 -9.54
CA TRP A 40 -11.02 15.65 -8.08
C TRP A 40 -12.34 16.17 -7.52
N ASN A 41 -13.11 15.30 -6.88
CA ASN A 41 -14.41 15.65 -6.29
C ASN A 41 -14.50 15.22 -4.81
N ILE A 42 -15.68 15.40 -4.22
CA ILE A 42 -15.93 15.05 -2.82
C ILE A 42 -15.80 13.53 -2.61
N ALA A 43 -16.25 12.71 -3.58
CA ALA A 43 -16.14 11.27 -3.50
C ALA A 43 -14.66 10.83 -3.54
N THR A 44 -13.80 11.48 -4.33
CA THR A 44 -12.34 11.29 -4.29
C THR A 44 -11.78 11.56 -2.89
N SER A 45 -12.15 12.69 -2.29
CA SER A 45 -11.68 13.05 -0.94
C SER A 45 -12.14 12.04 0.12
N LEU A 46 -13.40 11.61 0.05
CA LEU A 46 -13.96 10.59 0.94
C LEU A 46 -13.29 9.23 0.75
N ALA A 47 -12.99 8.84 -0.48
CA ALA A 47 -12.26 7.63 -0.80
C ALA A 47 -10.86 7.63 -0.18
N LEU A 48 -10.14 8.76 -0.19
CA LEU A 48 -8.85 8.89 0.48
C LEU A 48 -8.97 8.71 1.99
N VAL A 49 -9.95 9.36 2.61
CA VAL A 49 -10.21 9.23 4.05
C VAL A 49 -10.61 7.79 4.40
N CYS A 50 -11.43 7.15 3.58
CA CYS A 50 -11.83 5.75 3.74
C CYS A 50 -10.62 4.82 3.68
N ALA A 51 -9.77 4.96 2.67
CA ALA A 51 -8.55 4.16 2.51
C ALA A 51 -7.59 4.35 3.69
N PHE A 52 -7.40 5.60 4.13
CA PHE A 52 -6.56 5.91 5.28
C PHE A 52 -7.11 5.29 6.57
N LEU A 53 -8.41 5.44 6.86
CA LEU A 53 -9.04 4.87 8.05
C LEU A 53 -9.03 3.33 8.02
N GLY A 54 -9.28 2.72 6.86
CA GLY A 54 -9.18 1.27 6.67
C GLY A 54 -7.77 0.77 6.97
N PHE A 55 -6.75 1.49 6.51
CA PHE A 55 -5.36 1.20 6.87
C PHE A 55 -5.10 1.39 8.38
N GLN A 56 -5.59 2.48 8.99
CA GLN A 56 -5.42 2.69 10.44
C GLN A 56 -6.11 1.62 11.29
N ALA A 57 -7.20 1.02 10.80
CA ALA A 57 -7.91 -0.06 11.49
C ALA A 57 -7.08 -1.35 11.60
N GLU A 58 -6.24 -1.66 10.59
CA GLU A 58 -5.41 -2.87 10.55
C GLU A 58 -4.44 -2.92 11.74
N HIS A 59 -3.76 -1.82 12.05
CA HIS A 59 -2.75 -1.77 13.12
C HIS A 59 -3.25 -2.23 14.51
N PRO A 60 -4.30 -1.64 15.11
CA PRO A 60 -4.83 -2.08 16.41
C PRO A 60 -5.39 -3.51 16.35
N ILE A 61 -6.01 -3.92 15.23
CA ILE A 61 -6.49 -5.31 15.04
C ILE A 61 -5.31 -6.28 15.12
N VAL A 62 -4.24 -6.02 14.37
CA VAL A 62 -3.02 -6.84 14.36
C VAL A 62 -2.35 -6.88 15.74
N LEU A 63 -2.29 -5.75 16.44
CA LEU A 63 -1.76 -5.71 17.81
C LEU A 63 -2.61 -6.56 18.77
N GLN A 64 -3.93 -6.51 18.66
CA GLN A 64 -4.83 -7.34 19.47
C GLN A 64 -4.67 -8.83 19.16
N ILE A 65 -4.50 -9.22 17.89
CA ILE A 65 -4.26 -10.62 17.50
C ILE A 65 -2.90 -11.12 18.03
N LYS A 66 -1.85 -10.28 17.96
CA LYS A 66 -0.53 -10.61 18.53
C LYS A 66 -0.59 -10.79 20.04
N GLN A 67 -1.38 -9.95 20.72
CA GLN A 67 -1.56 -9.96 22.17
C GLN A 67 -2.77 -10.78 22.63
N ARG A 68 -3.25 -11.74 21.82
CA ARG A 68 -4.48 -12.52 22.05
C ARG A 68 -4.60 -13.23 23.41
N LYS A 69 -3.51 -13.39 24.17
CA LYS A 69 -3.54 -13.92 25.54
C LYS A 69 -4.10 -12.93 26.57
N SER A 70 -4.13 -11.65 26.26
CA SER A 70 -4.66 -10.58 27.12
C SER A 70 -5.55 -9.65 26.30
N TRP A 71 -6.76 -9.40 26.79
CA TRP A 71 -7.65 -8.45 26.15
C TRP A 71 -7.19 -7.02 26.46
N LYS A 72 -6.97 -6.20 25.41
CA LYS A 72 -6.55 -4.80 25.55
C LYS A 72 -7.66 -3.90 25.00
N PRO A 73 -8.53 -3.34 25.87
CA PRO A 73 -9.69 -2.56 25.42
C PRO A 73 -9.33 -1.42 24.47
N ARG A 74 -8.16 -0.79 24.64
CA ARG A 74 -7.66 0.27 23.76
C ARG A 74 -7.60 -0.16 22.29
N PHE A 75 -7.09 -1.35 21.99
CA PHE A 75 -6.96 -1.82 20.60
C PHE A 75 -8.33 -2.12 20.00
N VAL A 76 -9.22 -2.72 20.78
CA VAL A 76 -10.60 -2.98 20.34
C VAL A 76 -11.34 -1.68 20.08
N LEU A 77 -11.23 -0.70 20.98
CA LEU A 77 -11.88 0.61 20.84
C LEU A 77 -11.42 1.32 19.57
N TRP A 78 -10.12 1.54 19.39
CA TRP A 78 -9.60 2.28 18.24
C TRP A 78 -9.75 1.51 16.93
N GLY A 79 -9.54 0.18 16.94
CA GLY A 79 -9.83 -0.65 15.78
C GLY A 79 -11.30 -0.58 15.36
N SER A 80 -12.23 -0.55 16.33
CA SER A 80 -13.67 -0.40 16.04
C SER A 80 -14.00 0.99 15.53
N VAL A 81 -13.43 2.06 16.10
CA VAL A 81 -13.65 3.44 15.66
C VAL A 81 -13.20 3.61 14.20
N TYR A 82 -11.97 3.21 13.87
CA TYR A 82 -11.45 3.31 12.51
C TYR A 82 -12.26 2.46 11.53
N SER A 83 -12.58 1.22 11.90
CA SER A 83 -13.40 0.33 11.05
C SER A 83 -14.81 0.86 10.83
N ALA A 84 -15.47 1.39 11.87
CA ALA A 84 -16.83 1.92 11.78
C ALA A 84 -16.88 3.18 10.90
N LEU A 85 -15.91 4.08 11.05
CA LEU A 85 -15.83 5.28 10.20
C LEU A 85 -15.52 4.91 8.75
N ALA A 86 -14.54 4.03 8.50
CA ALA A 86 -14.25 3.54 7.16
C ALA A 86 -15.47 2.86 6.53
N PHE A 87 -16.15 1.98 7.27
CA PHE A 87 -17.36 1.31 6.82
C PHE A 87 -18.51 2.28 6.51
N GLY A 88 -18.71 3.30 7.36
CA GLY A 88 -19.72 4.33 7.11
C GLY A 88 -19.48 5.11 5.82
N ILE A 89 -18.21 5.46 5.55
CA ILE A 89 -17.83 6.12 4.29
C ILE A 89 -17.98 5.16 3.11
N ALA A 90 -17.53 3.90 3.23
CA ALA A 90 -17.66 2.89 2.20
C ALA A 90 -19.13 2.64 1.82
N VAL A 91 -20.03 2.51 2.80
CA VAL A 91 -21.48 2.38 2.57
C VAL A 91 -22.06 3.62 1.88
N TYR A 92 -21.61 4.82 2.27
CA TYR A 92 -22.04 6.05 1.62
C TYR A 92 -21.59 6.13 0.16
N LEU A 93 -20.32 5.79 -0.12
CA LEU A 93 -19.77 5.75 -1.47
C LEU A 93 -20.41 4.64 -2.31
N TYR A 94 -20.68 3.46 -1.74
CA TYR A 94 -21.37 2.35 -2.41
C TYR A 94 -22.76 2.75 -2.93
N ARG A 95 -23.50 3.58 -2.19
CA ARG A 95 -24.81 4.08 -2.63
C ARG A 95 -24.73 4.96 -3.88
N GLN A 96 -23.59 5.59 -4.12
CA GLN A 96 -23.35 6.42 -5.31
C GLN A 96 -22.73 5.58 -6.44
N THR A 97 -21.82 4.69 -6.07
CA THR A 97 -20.92 3.97 -6.96
C THR A 97 -20.84 2.50 -6.53
N PRO A 98 -21.81 1.64 -6.93
CA PRO A 98 -21.88 0.26 -6.48
C PRO A 98 -20.66 -0.60 -6.87
N LEU A 99 -19.92 -0.19 -7.91
CA LEU A 99 -18.69 -0.84 -8.36
C LEU A 99 -17.61 -0.90 -7.26
N LEU A 100 -17.64 0.03 -6.30
CA LEU A 100 -16.69 0.05 -5.18
C LEU A 100 -16.78 -1.19 -4.29
N LEU A 101 -17.93 -1.90 -4.29
CA LEU A 101 -18.11 -3.12 -3.52
C LEU A 101 -17.01 -4.16 -3.82
N TRP A 102 -16.58 -4.28 -5.08
CA TRP A 102 -15.52 -5.23 -5.44
C TRP A 102 -14.17 -4.85 -4.84
N ILE A 103 -13.86 -3.56 -4.77
CA ILE A 103 -12.63 -3.04 -4.18
C ILE A 103 -12.67 -3.23 -2.65
N ASP A 104 -13.80 -2.92 -2.02
CA ASP A 104 -14.00 -3.11 -0.58
C ASP A 104 -13.90 -4.59 -0.19
N LEU A 105 -14.52 -5.49 -0.97
CA LEU A 105 -14.43 -6.93 -0.76
C LEU A 105 -13.00 -7.44 -0.90
N ALA A 106 -12.25 -6.95 -1.89
CA ALA A 106 -10.84 -7.32 -2.06
C ALA A 106 -9.98 -6.82 -0.88
N ALA A 107 -10.20 -5.59 -0.40
CA ALA A 107 -9.52 -5.05 0.77
C ALA A 107 -9.84 -5.84 2.05
N ILE A 108 -11.11 -6.21 2.27
CA ILE A 108 -11.53 -7.04 3.39
C ILE A 108 -10.89 -8.43 3.30
N ALA A 109 -10.87 -9.05 2.12
CA ALA A 109 -10.23 -10.34 1.92
C ALA A 109 -8.74 -10.30 2.25
N ALA A 110 -8.04 -9.23 1.83
CA ALA A 110 -6.64 -9.02 2.18
C ALA A 110 -6.42 -8.78 3.68
N LEU A 111 -7.29 -8.03 4.35
CA LEU A 111 -7.24 -7.83 5.80
C LEU A 111 -7.45 -9.14 6.57
N ILE A 112 -8.40 -9.98 6.13
CA ILE A 112 -8.62 -11.31 6.71
C ILE A 112 -7.38 -12.18 6.51
N TYR A 113 -6.80 -12.17 5.30
CA TYR A 113 -5.57 -12.91 5.02
C TYR A 113 -4.40 -12.46 5.90
N ASP A 114 -4.19 -11.14 6.06
CA ASP A 114 -3.14 -10.63 6.95
C ASP A 114 -3.41 -11.00 8.41
N ALA A 115 -4.64 -10.88 8.89
CA ALA A 115 -5.03 -11.28 10.24
C ALA A 115 -4.74 -12.78 10.51
N ILE A 116 -5.04 -13.65 9.53
CA ILE A 116 -4.71 -15.07 9.58
C ILE A 116 -3.19 -15.28 9.61
N SER A 117 -2.44 -14.60 8.73
CA SER A 117 -0.98 -14.65 8.70
C SER A 117 -0.35 -14.19 10.01
N VAL A 118 -0.90 -13.15 10.65
CA VAL A 118 -0.49 -12.66 11.97
C VAL A 118 -0.77 -13.73 13.03
N PHE A 119 -1.94 -14.36 12.99
CA PHE A 119 -2.31 -15.42 13.93
C PHE A 119 -1.33 -16.59 13.92
N TYR A 120 -0.94 -17.03 12.71
CA TYR A 120 0.06 -18.10 12.47
C TYR A 120 1.52 -17.62 12.47
N ARG A 121 1.79 -16.35 12.82
CA ARG A 121 3.14 -15.75 12.88
C ARG A 121 3.91 -15.73 11.56
N GLN A 122 3.18 -15.69 10.44
CA GLN A 122 3.69 -15.59 9.07
C GLN A 122 3.61 -14.18 8.48
N GLN A 123 3.32 -13.16 9.31
CA GLN A 123 3.16 -11.76 8.84
C GLN A 123 4.38 -11.24 8.04
N LYS A 124 5.60 -11.69 8.37
CA LYS A 124 6.84 -11.28 7.68
C LYS A 124 7.25 -12.20 6.51
N SER A 125 6.33 -13.06 6.07
CA SER A 125 6.52 -13.85 4.85
C SER A 125 6.43 -12.94 3.62
N ILE A 126 7.11 -13.32 2.53
CA ILE A 126 7.09 -12.56 1.28
C ILE A 126 5.65 -12.48 0.73
N VAL A 127 4.92 -13.58 0.78
CA VAL A 127 3.54 -13.66 0.26
C VAL A 127 2.63 -12.71 1.02
N ASN A 128 2.68 -12.71 2.36
CA ASN A 128 1.86 -11.80 3.15
C ASN A 128 2.22 -10.35 2.91
N GLU A 129 3.51 -10.02 2.89
CA GLU A 129 3.95 -8.65 2.59
C GLU A 129 3.45 -8.22 1.19
N LEU A 130 3.54 -9.08 0.16
CA LEU A 130 3.00 -8.78 -1.17
C LEU A 130 1.48 -8.55 -1.17
N VAL A 131 0.71 -9.37 -0.44
CA VAL A 131 -0.75 -9.19 -0.29
C VAL A 131 -1.06 -7.87 0.39
N THR A 132 -0.34 -7.50 1.45
CA THR A 132 -0.51 -6.20 2.12
C THR A 132 -0.22 -5.04 1.17
N PHE A 133 0.87 -5.10 0.39
CA PHE A 133 1.17 -4.07 -0.60
C PHE A 133 0.10 -3.99 -1.69
N ALA A 134 -0.36 -5.12 -2.21
CA ALA A 134 -1.44 -5.18 -3.21
C ALA A 134 -2.74 -4.57 -2.67
N ALA A 135 -3.07 -4.82 -1.40
CA ALA A 135 -4.23 -4.27 -0.73
C ALA A 135 -4.14 -2.75 -0.55
N VAL A 136 -2.98 -2.24 -0.12
CA VAL A 136 -2.77 -0.78 -0.02
C VAL A 136 -2.84 -0.13 -1.40
N CYS A 137 -2.31 -0.79 -2.43
CA CYS A 137 -2.37 -0.31 -3.82
C CYS A 137 -3.79 -0.32 -4.41
N LEU A 138 -4.77 -1.00 -3.79
CA LEU A 138 -6.20 -0.85 -4.17
C LEU A 138 -6.70 0.59 -3.98
N SER A 139 -5.95 1.45 -3.29
CA SER A 139 -6.25 2.89 -3.25
C SER A 139 -6.26 3.55 -4.63
N ALA A 140 -5.51 3.03 -5.61
CA ALA A 140 -5.55 3.50 -7.00
C ALA A 140 -6.93 3.23 -7.66
N PRO A 141 -7.42 1.98 -7.76
CA PRO A 141 -8.76 1.71 -8.28
C PRO A 141 -9.87 2.35 -7.46
N LEU A 142 -9.71 2.42 -6.14
CA LEU A 142 -10.66 3.11 -5.26
C LEU A 142 -10.80 4.60 -5.64
N ALA A 143 -9.69 5.31 -5.81
CA ALA A 143 -9.71 6.72 -6.20
C ALA A 143 -10.38 6.93 -7.56
N TYR A 144 -10.02 6.12 -8.56
CA TYR A 144 -10.56 6.23 -9.91
C TYR A 144 -12.07 5.97 -9.93
N ILE A 145 -12.50 4.81 -9.42
CA ILE A 145 -13.90 4.39 -9.47
C ILE A 145 -14.78 5.32 -8.63
N ALA A 146 -14.31 5.77 -7.47
CA ALA A 146 -15.06 6.74 -6.66
C ALA A 146 -15.26 8.08 -7.37
N THR A 147 -14.33 8.45 -8.24
CA THR A 147 -14.38 9.73 -8.97
C THR A 147 -15.22 9.61 -10.24
N THR A 148 -15.00 8.57 -11.04
CA THR A 148 -15.56 8.43 -12.39
C THR A 148 -16.81 7.57 -12.44
N ASN A 149 -17.02 6.68 -11.47
CA ASN A 149 -18.04 5.61 -11.50
C ASN A 149 -17.93 4.67 -12.72
N HIS A 150 -16.72 4.49 -13.26
CA HIS A 150 -16.45 3.60 -14.38
C HIS A 150 -15.41 2.54 -14.03
N TRP A 151 -15.49 1.41 -14.73
CA TRP A 151 -14.48 0.36 -14.70
C TRP A 151 -13.80 0.26 -16.05
N GLU A 152 -12.48 0.28 -16.07
CA GLU A 152 -11.66 0.10 -17.26
C GLU A 152 -10.57 -0.96 -17.02
N SER A 153 -10.17 -1.67 -18.06
CA SER A 153 -9.04 -2.61 -18.00
C SER A 153 -7.71 -1.91 -17.67
N SER A 154 -7.57 -0.64 -18.08
CA SER A 154 -6.46 0.25 -17.74
C SER A 154 -6.22 0.34 -16.22
N LEU A 155 -7.29 0.24 -15.44
CA LEU A 155 -7.27 0.35 -14.00
C LEU A 155 -6.61 -0.86 -13.33
N LEU A 156 -6.86 -2.05 -13.86
CA LEU A 156 -6.22 -3.27 -13.39
C LEU A 156 -4.72 -3.24 -13.69
N GLY A 157 -4.34 -2.72 -14.85
CA GLY A 157 -2.95 -2.46 -15.20
C GLY A 157 -2.28 -1.48 -14.24
N LEU A 158 -2.95 -0.39 -13.89
CA LEU A 158 -2.45 0.61 -12.95
C LEU A 158 -2.31 0.07 -11.51
N TRP A 159 -3.27 -0.73 -11.05
CA TRP A 159 -3.20 -1.41 -9.75
C TRP A 159 -2.02 -2.38 -9.69
N LEU A 160 -1.85 -3.21 -10.73
CA LEU A 160 -0.73 -4.14 -10.83
C LEU A 160 0.61 -3.40 -10.91
N LEU A 161 0.70 -2.31 -11.68
CA LEU A 161 1.90 -1.49 -11.75
C LEU A 161 2.31 -0.94 -10.37
N ASN A 162 1.37 -0.34 -9.63
CA ASN A 162 1.63 0.14 -8.27
C ASN A 162 2.08 -1.02 -7.35
N THR A 163 1.36 -2.14 -7.39
CA THR A 163 1.65 -3.33 -6.58
C THR A 163 3.05 -3.87 -6.86
N LEU A 164 3.45 -3.97 -8.13
CA LEU A 164 4.77 -4.46 -8.53
C LEU A 164 5.88 -3.46 -8.23
N PHE A 165 5.62 -2.17 -8.42
CA PHE A 165 6.58 -1.13 -8.09
C PHE A 165 6.88 -1.11 -6.59
N PHE A 166 5.86 -1.09 -5.73
CA PHE A 166 6.04 -1.04 -4.27
C PHE A 166 6.44 -2.39 -3.67
N GLY A 167 5.98 -3.51 -4.24
CA GLY A 167 6.41 -4.84 -3.82
C GLY A 167 7.91 -5.09 -3.98
N SER A 168 8.59 -4.38 -4.90
CA SER A 168 10.06 -4.41 -5.04
C SER A 168 10.80 -4.14 -3.72
N THR A 169 10.24 -3.26 -2.87
CA THR A 169 10.84 -2.84 -1.61
C THR A 169 10.95 -3.99 -0.60
N ILE A 170 10.06 -4.99 -0.68
CA ILE A 170 10.12 -6.20 0.14
C ILE A 170 11.47 -6.90 -0.01
N PHE A 171 11.90 -7.10 -1.26
CA PHE A 171 13.11 -7.84 -1.58
C PHE A 171 14.35 -7.06 -1.17
N MET A 172 14.37 -5.76 -1.41
CA MET A 172 15.50 -4.91 -0.99
C MET A 172 15.63 -4.86 0.54
N VAL A 173 14.53 -4.68 1.28
CA VAL A 173 14.58 -4.70 2.75
C VAL A 173 15.07 -6.05 3.28
N LYS A 174 14.72 -7.16 2.64
CA LYS A 174 15.21 -8.50 3.01
C LYS A 174 16.70 -8.68 2.76
N LEU A 175 17.29 -8.02 1.74
CA LEU A 175 18.73 -8.03 1.51
C LEU A 175 19.56 -7.50 2.69
N ARG A 176 18.98 -6.61 3.51
CA ARG A 176 19.65 -6.03 4.69
C ARG A 176 19.66 -6.97 5.90
N LYS A 177 18.95 -8.09 5.86
CA LYS A 177 18.84 -9.04 6.98
C LYS A 177 19.71 -10.26 6.70
N PRO A 178 20.65 -10.63 7.60
CA PRO A 178 21.57 -11.76 7.37
C PRO A 178 20.89 -13.10 7.04
N LYS A 179 19.66 -13.33 7.51
CA LYS A 179 18.92 -14.58 7.26
C LYS A 179 18.25 -14.64 5.88
N THR A 180 18.14 -13.52 5.18
CA THR A 180 17.36 -13.39 3.94
C THR A 180 18.10 -12.56 2.89
N ASP A 181 19.43 -12.55 2.94
CA ASP A 181 20.26 -11.65 2.14
C ASP A 181 20.59 -12.16 0.73
N SER A 182 19.94 -13.25 0.31
CA SER A 182 20.06 -13.82 -1.04
C SER A 182 19.49 -12.87 -2.10
N LEU A 183 20.24 -12.69 -3.18
CA LEU A 183 19.82 -11.90 -4.34
C LEU A 183 18.74 -12.60 -5.17
N VAL A 184 18.68 -13.94 -5.13
CA VAL A 184 17.87 -14.76 -6.05
C VAL A 184 16.38 -14.38 -6.00
N PRO A 185 15.71 -14.27 -4.83
CA PRO A 185 14.30 -13.89 -4.79
C PRO A 185 14.04 -12.50 -5.40
N GLY A 186 14.96 -11.56 -5.21
CA GLY A 186 14.86 -10.23 -5.80
C GLY A 186 14.99 -10.26 -7.31
N ILE A 187 15.96 -10.98 -7.86
CA ILE A 187 16.14 -11.14 -9.32
C ILE A 187 14.89 -11.79 -9.94
N VAL A 188 14.44 -12.91 -9.37
CA VAL A 188 13.25 -13.63 -9.85
C VAL A 188 12.03 -12.72 -9.83
N TYR A 189 11.82 -11.98 -8.74
CA TYR A 189 10.71 -11.04 -8.64
C TYR A 189 10.74 -9.97 -9.74
N HIS A 190 11.87 -9.29 -9.93
CA HIS A 190 11.96 -8.20 -10.92
C HIS A 190 11.85 -8.71 -12.36
N SER A 191 12.35 -9.92 -12.65
CA SER A 191 12.15 -10.57 -13.95
C SER A 191 10.66 -10.87 -14.21
N ILE A 192 9.97 -11.48 -13.24
CA ILE A 192 8.53 -11.77 -13.36
C ILE A 192 7.73 -10.47 -13.46
N ALA A 193 8.01 -9.49 -12.61
CA ALA A 193 7.35 -8.20 -12.63
C ALA A 193 7.54 -7.49 -13.98
N GLY A 194 8.76 -7.49 -14.53
CA GLY A 194 9.04 -6.95 -15.86
C GLY A 194 8.23 -7.63 -16.97
N LEU A 195 8.14 -8.96 -16.95
CA LEU A 195 7.30 -9.71 -17.90
C LEU A 195 5.81 -9.37 -17.76
N ILE A 196 5.31 -9.22 -16.53
CA ILE A 196 3.93 -8.80 -16.28
C ILE A 196 3.68 -7.39 -16.86
N ILE A 197 4.58 -6.43 -16.63
CA ILE A 197 4.45 -5.07 -17.19
C ILE A 197 4.46 -5.08 -18.72
N ILE A 198 5.34 -5.88 -19.34
CA ILE A 198 5.37 -6.06 -20.79
C ILE A 198 4.05 -6.64 -21.29
N GLY A 199 3.52 -7.67 -20.61
CA GLY A 199 2.22 -8.27 -20.95
C GLY A 199 1.06 -7.27 -20.82
N LEU A 200 1.01 -6.50 -19.73
CA LEU A 200 -0.02 -5.47 -19.53
C LEU A 200 0.02 -4.37 -20.60
N TRP A 201 1.23 -3.98 -21.03
CA TRP A 201 1.41 -3.04 -22.13
C TRP A 201 0.96 -3.63 -23.47
N TYR A 202 1.33 -4.89 -23.74
CA TYR A 202 0.94 -5.60 -24.97
C TYR A 202 -0.59 -5.76 -25.09
N GLU A 203 -1.27 -6.07 -23.99
CA GLU A 203 -2.74 -6.20 -23.93
C GLU A 203 -3.47 -4.83 -23.87
N HIS A 204 -2.74 -3.71 -23.99
CA HIS A 204 -3.27 -2.35 -23.87
C HIS A 204 -3.94 -2.02 -22.52
N TRP A 205 -3.66 -2.79 -21.48
CA TRP A 205 -4.09 -2.49 -20.10
C TRP A 205 -3.16 -1.46 -19.42
N LEU A 206 -2.02 -1.17 -20.03
CA LEU A 206 -1.11 -0.13 -19.55
C LEU A 206 -0.58 0.65 -20.73
N ALA A 207 -0.75 1.98 -20.71
CA ALA A 207 -0.12 2.83 -21.72
C ALA A 207 1.41 2.75 -21.61
N TRP A 208 2.11 3.10 -22.70
CA TRP A 208 3.56 2.97 -22.76
C TRP A 208 4.28 3.85 -21.73
N VAL A 209 3.79 5.06 -21.44
CA VAL A 209 4.42 5.95 -20.44
C VAL A 209 4.28 5.40 -19.02
N PRO A 210 3.09 4.96 -18.54
CA PRO A 210 2.99 4.26 -17.26
C PRO A 210 3.85 2.98 -17.18
N ALA A 211 3.94 2.22 -18.28
CA ALA A 211 4.81 1.04 -18.34
C ALA A 211 6.29 1.40 -18.12
N ILE A 212 6.76 2.50 -18.73
CA ILE A 212 8.12 3.03 -18.49
C ILE A 212 8.31 3.47 -17.04
N GLY A 213 7.26 3.88 -16.32
CA GLY A 213 7.34 4.17 -14.90
C GLY A 213 7.96 3.02 -14.07
N PHE A 214 7.77 1.76 -14.48
CA PHE A 214 8.38 0.61 -13.82
C PHE A 214 9.92 0.59 -13.92
N THR A 215 10.51 1.25 -14.92
CA THR A 215 11.97 1.36 -15.07
C THR A 215 12.62 2.07 -13.88
N ILE A 216 11.89 2.92 -13.15
CA ILE A 216 12.37 3.54 -11.91
C ILE A 216 12.59 2.47 -10.84
N GLY A 217 11.71 1.47 -10.74
CA GLY A 217 11.87 0.32 -9.85
C GLY A 217 13.10 -0.51 -10.22
N LEU A 218 13.30 -0.77 -11.51
CA LEU A 218 14.48 -1.49 -12.01
C LEU A 218 15.78 -0.71 -11.78
N ALA A 219 15.78 0.59 -12.02
CA ALA A 219 16.93 1.46 -11.78
C ALA A 219 17.28 1.52 -10.28
N LYS A 220 16.26 1.66 -9.41
CA LYS A 220 16.41 1.58 -7.95
C LYS A 220 17.03 0.24 -7.53
N TYR A 221 16.50 -0.88 -8.02
CA TYR A 221 17.04 -2.19 -7.69
C TYR A 221 18.46 -2.39 -8.20
N SER A 222 18.75 -1.94 -9.42
CA SER A 222 20.10 -1.99 -10.02
C SER A 222 21.12 -1.16 -9.22
N LEU A 223 20.71 0.03 -8.75
CA LEU A 223 21.53 0.86 -7.87
C LEU A 223 21.84 0.14 -6.55
N VAL A 224 20.85 -0.54 -5.96
CA VAL A 224 21.04 -1.34 -4.75
C VAL A 224 22.00 -2.51 -5.00
N LEU A 225 21.90 -3.18 -6.14
CA LEU A 225 22.83 -4.26 -6.50
C LEU A 225 24.26 -3.74 -6.71
N TRP A 226 24.40 -2.56 -7.34
CA TRP A 226 25.71 -1.94 -7.55
C TRP A 226 26.35 -1.50 -6.22
N GLN A 227 25.55 -1.00 -5.28
CA GLN A 227 26.01 -0.50 -3.98
C GLN A 227 25.60 -1.43 -2.83
N LEU A 228 25.68 -2.75 -3.04
CA LEU A 228 25.10 -3.75 -2.13
C LEU A 228 25.66 -3.67 -0.71
N ASP A 229 26.98 -3.56 -0.56
CA ASP A 229 27.64 -3.52 0.75
C ASP A 229 27.28 -2.25 1.54
N TRP A 230 27.22 -1.11 0.83
CA TRP A 230 26.72 0.13 1.40
C TRP A 230 25.26 -0.03 1.82
N TYR A 231 24.39 -0.56 0.95
CA TYR A 231 22.97 -0.67 1.22
C TYR A 231 22.65 -1.57 2.43
N LYS A 232 23.41 -2.67 2.61
CA LYS A 232 23.28 -3.57 3.77
C LYS A 232 23.59 -2.86 5.10
N THR A 233 24.53 -1.90 5.09
CA THR A 233 25.01 -1.21 6.30
C THR A 233 24.46 0.21 6.47
N ALA A 234 23.83 0.76 5.45
CA ALA A 234 23.33 2.13 5.44
C ALA A 234 22.30 2.38 6.56
N PRO A 235 22.31 3.57 7.18
CA PRO A 235 21.27 4.01 8.12
C PRO A 235 19.87 3.90 7.50
N ILE A 236 18.88 3.50 8.31
CA ILE A 236 17.48 3.35 7.87
C ILE A 236 16.95 4.63 7.21
N ARG A 237 17.39 5.81 7.68
CA ARG A 237 17.03 7.11 7.10
C ARG A 237 17.42 7.23 5.63
N GLN A 238 18.62 6.78 5.23
CA GLN A 238 19.08 6.87 3.84
C GLN A 238 18.28 5.94 2.92
N VAL A 239 17.98 4.73 3.40
CA VAL A 239 17.10 3.79 2.69
C VAL A 239 15.70 4.38 2.54
N ALA A 240 15.14 4.97 3.60
CA ALA A 240 13.84 5.63 3.54
C ALA A 240 13.81 6.79 2.53
N VAL A 241 14.87 7.60 2.46
CA VAL A 241 15.00 8.67 1.46
C VAL A 241 15.03 8.09 0.04
N LEU A 242 15.80 7.03 -0.21
CA LEU A 242 15.85 6.36 -1.51
C LEU A 242 14.46 5.86 -1.95
N GLU A 243 13.74 5.17 -1.06
CA GLU A 243 12.39 4.67 -1.37
C GLU A 243 11.41 5.82 -1.61
N THR A 244 11.50 6.89 -0.81
CA THR A 244 10.62 8.06 -0.93
C THR A 244 10.85 8.79 -2.26
N VAL A 245 12.11 9.06 -2.60
CA VAL A 245 12.47 9.72 -3.87
C VAL A 245 12.02 8.88 -5.06
N ALA A 246 12.26 7.57 -5.04
CA ALA A 246 11.81 6.68 -6.11
C ALA A 246 10.28 6.68 -6.24
N ALA A 247 9.54 6.67 -5.13
CA ALA A 247 8.08 6.71 -5.14
C ALA A 247 7.54 8.03 -5.71
N PHE A 248 8.17 9.17 -5.40
CA PHE A 248 7.81 10.45 -5.99
C PHE A 248 8.15 10.54 -7.47
N LEU A 249 9.32 10.06 -7.89
CA LEU A 249 9.67 9.99 -9.32
C LEU A 249 8.67 9.13 -10.08
N PHE A 250 8.30 7.97 -9.51
CA PHE A 250 7.27 7.10 -10.07
C PHE A 250 5.94 7.84 -10.18
N LEU A 251 5.45 8.45 -9.09
CA LEU A 251 4.22 9.24 -9.10
C LEU A 251 4.26 10.33 -10.19
N SER A 252 5.33 11.10 -10.27
CA SER A 252 5.48 12.17 -11.26
C SER A 252 5.43 11.64 -12.69
N THR A 253 6.11 10.53 -12.99
CA THR A 253 6.05 9.89 -14.31
C THR A 253 4.63 9.43 -14.66
N ILE A 254 3.94 8.78 -13.73
CA ILE A 254 2.57 8.31 -13.97
C ILE A 254 1.59 9.48 -14.09
N ALA A 255 1.69 10.48 -13.21
CA ALA A 255 0.80 11.65 -13.25
C ALA A 255 0.98 12.47 -14.54
N LEU A 256 2.22 12.71 -14.98
CA LEU A 256 2.50 13.38 -16.25
C LEU A 256 1.99 12.61 -17.47
N ALA A 257 1.91 11.28 -17.37
CA ALA A 257 1.37 10.44 -18.43
C ALA A 257 -0.15 10.48 -18.55
N LEU A 258 -0.83 10.64 -17.41
CA LEU A 258 -2.29 10.48 -17.32
C LEU A 258 -3.04 11.81 -17.28
N LEU A 259 -2.40 12.88 -16.78
CA LEU A 259 -3.02 14.19 -16.75
C LEU A 259 -3.14 14.77 -18.18
N PRO A 260 -4.25 15.45 -18.49
CA PRO A 260 -4.44 16.05 -19.80
C PRO A 260 -3.37 17.10 -20.06
N ILE A 261 -2.81 17.10 -21.27
CA ILE A 261 -2.01 18.22 -21.76
C ILE A 261 -3.00 19.34 -22.04
N HIS A 262 -3.18 20.27 -21.10
CA HIS A 262 -3.96 21.47 -21.39
C HIS A 262 -3.26 22.21 -22.55
N PRO A 263 -3.93 22.47 -23.68
CA PRO A 263 -3.40 23.41 -24.66
C PRO A 263 -3.37 24.78 -23.97
N LEU A 264 -2.15 25.34 -23.86
CA LEU A 264 -1.91 26.71 -23.43
C LEU A 264 -2.53 27.72 -24.40
#